data_AF-A0A6I7PNN0-F1
#
_entry.id   AF-A0A6I7PNN0-F1
#
_cell.length_a   1.000
_cell.length_b   1.000
_cell.length_c   1.000
_cell.angle_alpha   90.00
_cell.angle_beta   90.00
_cell.angle_gamma   90.00
#
_symmetry.space_group_name_H-M   'P 1'
#
loop_
_entity.id
_entity.type
_entity.pdbx_description
1 polymer ?
#
loop_
_entity_poly.entity_id
_entity_poly.type
_entity_poly.pdbx_seq_one_letter_code
_entity_poly.pdbx_strand_id
1 'polypeptide(L)'
;MAKSKRHKKKKKGKKAHRRSVHTGGLYLEYSGHSQIAADNLEKFRRHLDLELAIQREKIIDYLQSALSDKRKPLKFSEWVRIVPTRFASDPLSTVGSVKGVGGRFNFGKIDDAQFTPFDCLYIASDRNTGLSEYLQRDPNEVEKGITAGELNLLPENPSCFGVSGNLQHVVDLTNEKNLSGFLNLIKKFKISDAVMQMADELKIPRPKVITTLEDLMGQLLDPNFKYFSNFLNVPSNSQWFGQICHSAGIEGILYPSVRAIGQCLALFPDNFLDCDSFVELTDAPASVVTRKLEGRTIEPSPI
;
A
#
# COMPACT_ATOMS: atom_id res chain seq x y z
N MET A 1 29.79 -58.66 31.76
CA MET A 1 28.52 -58.27 31.10
C MET A 1 27.95 -57.04 31.80
N ALA A 2 28.04 -55.85 31.19
CA ALA A 2 27.34 -54.66 31.64
C ALA A 2 27.15 -53.71 30.44
N LYS A 3 25.92 -53.62 29.92
CA LYS A 3 25.53 -52.73 28.82
C LYS A 3 25.11 -51.38 29.40
N SER A 4 25.95 -50.36 29.24
CA SER A 4 25.62 -48.97 29.60
C SER A 4 24.82 -48.29 28.48
N LYS A 5 23.67 -47.73 28.87
CA LYS A 5 22.62 -47.16 28.03
C LYS A 5 23.04 -45.78 27.49
N ARG A 6 23.10 -45.66 26.16
CA ARG A 6 23.32 -44.40 25.44
C ARG A 6 22.01 -43.60 25.41
N HIS A 7 21.94 -42.50 26.17
CA HIS A 7 20.84 -41.53 26.09
C HIS A 7 20.84 -40.80 24.73
N LYS A 8 19.84 -41.06 23.88
CA LYS A 8 19.53 -40.24 22.71
C LYS A 8 18.73 -39.00 23.14
N LYS A 9 19.39 -37.84 23.23
CA LYS A 9 18.72 -36.52 23.30
C LYS A 9 17.97 -36.29 21.97
N LYS A 10 16.63 -36.32 22.01
CA LYS A 10 15.77 -35.87 20.90
C LYS A 10 15.95 -34.36 20.70
N LYS A 11 16.57 -33.96 19.59
CA LYS A 11 16.54 -32.59 19.08
C LYS A 11 15.09 -32.24 18.74
N LYS A 12 14.43 -31.39 19.53
CA LYS A 12 13.20 -30.71 19.12
C LYS A 12 13.58 -29.66 18.07
N GLY A 13 13.41 -30.01 16.79
CA GLY A 13 13.49 -29.04 15.71
C GLY A 13 12.36 -28.03 15.88
N LYS A 14 12.71 -26.76 16.12
CA LYS A 14 11.80 -25.63 15.96
C LYS A 14 11.39 -25.61 14.48
N LYS A 15 10.16 -26.01 14.18
CA LYS A 15 9.55 -25.76 12.88
C LYS A 15 9.35 -24.25 12.77
N ALA A 16 10.26 -23.57 12.08
CA ALA A 16 10.00 -22.22 11.61
C ALA A 16 8.78 -22.29 10.69
N HIS A 17 7.69 -21.63 11.09
CA HIS A 17 6.58 -21.34 10.19
C HIS A 17 7.13 -20.42 9.08
N ARG A 18 7.64 -21.01 8.00
CA ARG A 18 7.69 -20.34 6.70
C ARG A 18 6.23 -20.14 6.29
N ARG A 19 5.68 -18.96 6.57
CA ARG A 19 4.53 -18.45 5.83
C ARG A 19 4.99 -18.35 4.38
N SER A 20 4.53 -19.27 3.53
CA SER A 20 4.70 -19.12 2.09
C SER A 20 3.83 -17.93 1.68
N VAL A 21 4.46 -16.78 1.48
CA VAL A 21 3.83 -15.64 0.82
C VAL A 21 3.50 -16.13 -0.58
N HIS A 22 2.21 -16.33 -0.86
CA HIS A 22 1.73 -16.86 -2.13
C HIS A 22 1.72 -15.73 -3.18
N THR A 23 2.92 -15.26 -3.54
CA THR A 23 3.15 -14.37 -4.69
C THR A 23 4.06 -15.02 -5.74
N GLY A 24 4.53 -16.26 -5.52
CA GLY A 24 5.66 -16.88 -6.21
C GLY A 24 5.41 -17.54 -7.58
N GLY A 25 4.53 -17.02 -8.44
CA GLY A 25 4.24 -17.65 -9.74
C GLY A 25 4.60 -16.84 -11.00
N LEU A 26 4.91 -15.56 -10.88
CA LEU A 26 4.94 -14.64 -12.04
C LEU A 26 6.25 -13.84 -12.18
N TYR A 27 7.30 -14.25 -11.47
CA TYR A 27 8.62 -13.64 -11.60
C TYR A 27 9.36 -14.31 -12.76
N LEU A 28 9.25 -13.74 -13.97
CA LEU A 28 10.08 -14.13 -15.11
C LEU A 28 11.51 -13.62 -14.89
N GLU A 29 12.48 -14.54 -14.83
CA GLU A 29 13.91 -14.22 -14.90
C GLU A 29 14.30 -13.85 -16.35
N TYR A 30 14.99 -12.72 -16.52
CA TYR A 30 15.27 -12.06 -17.80
C TYR A 30 16.44 -12.73 -18.56
N SER A 31 16.16 -13.35 -19.71
CA SER A 31 17.13 -13.67 -20.79
C SER A 31 16.47 -13.37 -22.15
N GLY A 32 17.19 -13.08 -23.23
CA GLY A 32 16.68 -12.46 -24.49
C GLY A 32 15.45 -13.06 -25.21
N HIS A 33 14.88 -14.19 -24.76
CA HIS A 33 13.50 -14.62 -25.07
C HIS A 33 12.42 -13.83 -24.29
N SER A 34 12.84 -12.91 -23.43
CA SER A 34 12.06 -12.12 -22.46
C SER A 34 11.24 -11.00 -23.06
N GLN A 35 11.60 -10.42 -24.21
CA GLN A 35 10.88 -9.25 -24.74
C GLN A 35 9.48 -9.62 -25.23
N ILE A 36 9.35 -10.68 -26.04
CA ILE A 36 8.04 -11.19 -26.52
C ILE A 36 7.20 -11.70 -25.34
N ALA A 37 7.84 -12.32 -24.35
CA ALA A 37 7.16 -12.75 -23.12
C ALA A 37 6.69 -11.55 -22.29
N ALA A 38 7.46 -10.47 -22.21
CA ALA A 38 7.10 -9.24 -21.52
C ALA A 38 5.96 -8.51 -22.22
N ASP A 39 5.99 -8.37 -23.55
CA ASP A 39 4.92 -7.72 -24.33
C ASP A 39 3.60 -8.51 -24.22
N ASN A 40 3.66 -9.85 -24.28
CA ASN A 40 2.47 -10.68 -24.12
C ASN A 40 1.96 -10.65 -22.67
N LEU A 41 2.86 -10.60 -21.68
CA LEU A 41 2.50 -10.42 -20.27
C LEU A 41 1.85 -9.05 -20.01
N GLU A 42 2.37 -7.99 -20.62
CA GLU A 42 1.79 -6.66 -20.58
C GLU A 42 0.39 -6.66 -21.20
N LYS A 43 0.24 -7.22 -22.41
CA LYS A 43 -1.07 -7.35 -23.07
C LYS A 43 -2.05 -8.12 -22.20
N PHE A 44 -1.65 -9.27 -21.66
CA PHE A 44 -2.48 -10.05 -20.74
C PHE A 44 -2.90 -9.21 -19.54
N ARG A 45 -1.96 -8.51 -18.90
CA ARG A 45 -2.25 -7.71 -17.70
C ARG A 45 -3.17 -6.54 -18.00
N ARG A 46 -2.96 -5.83 -19.11
CA ARG A 46 -3.81 -4.74 -19.57
C ARG A 46 -5.24 -5.23 -19.86
N HIS A 47 -5.41 -6.35 -20.55
CA HIS A 47 -6.74 -6.92 -20.80
C HIS A 47 -7.45 -7.29 -19.50
N LEU A 48 -6.75 -7.97 -18.59
CA LEU A 48 -7.31 -8.31 -17.28
C LEU A 48 -7.71 -7.05 -16.49
N ASP A 49 -6.85 -6.04 -16.43
CA ASP A 49 -7.17 -4.82 -15.68
C ASP A 49 -8.32 -4.04 -16.31
N LEU A 50 -8.37 -3.91 -17.64
CA LEU A 50 -9.47 -3.26 -18.37
C LEU A 50 -10.81 -3.96 -18.12
N GLU A 51 -10.86 -5.30 -18.18
CA GLU A 51 -12.08 -6.06 -17.89
C GLU A 51 -12.59 -5.81 -16.47
N LEU A 52 -11.66 -5.76 -15.50
CA LEU A 52 -12.02 -5.50 -14.10
C LEU A 52 -12.37 -4.02 -13.88
N ALA A 53 -11.72 -3.08 -14.57
CA ALA A 53 -12.01 -1.65 -14.50
C ALA A 53 -13.43 -1.34 -14.99
N ILE A 54 -13.84 -1.90 -16.12
CA ILE A 54 -15.21 -1.75 -16.64
C ILE A 54 -16.23 -2.29 -15.63
N GLN A 55 -15.93 -3.40 -14.96
CA GLN A 55 -16.81 -3.96 -13.94
C GLN A 55 -16.85 -3.11 -12.67
N ARG A 56 -15.71 -2.55 -12.23
CA ARG A 56 -15.64 -1.59 -11.11
C ARG A 56 -16.48 -0.36 -11.39
N GLU A 57 -16.32 0.23 -12.57
CA GLU A 57 -17.03 1.44 -12.98
C GLU A 57 -18.55 1.27 -12.91
N LYS A 58 -19.07 0.13 -13.38
CA LYS A 58 -20.51 -0.20 -13.34
C LYS A 58 -21.11 -0.24 -11.94
N ILE A 59 -20.28 -0.44 -10.91
CA ILE A 59 -20.74 -0.56 -9.52
C ILE A 59 -20.02 0.41 -8.59
N ILE A 60 -19.40 1.47 -9.12
CA ILE A 60 -18.51 2.35 -8.35
C ILE A 60 -19.24 2.98 -7.16
N ASP A 61 -20.47 3.46 -7.36
CA ASP A 61 -21.30 4.04 -6.30
C ASP A 61 -21.55 3.06 -5.15
N TYR A 62 -21.77 1.78 -5.47
CA TYR A 62 -21.97 0.73 -4.46
C TYR A 62 -20.66 0.41 -3.73
N LEU A 63 -19.52 0.44 -4.43
CA LEU A 63 -18.21 0.23 -3.82
C LEU A 63 -17.89 1.38 -2.85
N GLN A 64 -18.10 2.63 -3.28
CA GLN A 64 -17.92 3.83 -2.47
C GLN A 64 -18.85 3.84 -1.25
N SER A 65 -20.12 3.49 -1.44
CA SER A 65 -21.10 3.36 -0.34
C SER A 65 -20.68 2.29 0.68
N ALA A 66 -20.27 1.11 0.20
CA ALA A 66 -19.85 0.02 1.07
C ALA A 66 -18.62 0.36 1.93
N LEU A 67 -17.71 1.19 1.42
CA LEU A 67 -16.56 1.68 2.18
C LEU A 67 -16.94 2.84 3.11
N SER A 68 -17.80 3.73 2.64
CA SER A 68 -18.36 4.84 3.42
C SER A 68 -19.09 4.37 4.68
N ASP A 69 -19.86 3.28 4.59
CA ASP A 69 -20.58 2.70 5.73
C ASP A 69 -19.66 2.14 6.83
N LYS A 70 -18.36 1.97 6.54
CA LYS A 70 -17.36 1.39 7.42
C LYS A 70 -16.30 2.38 7.88
N ARG A 71 -16.43 3.66 7.50
CA ARG A 71 -15.54 4.72 7.97
C ARG A 71 -15.76 5.00 9.46
N LYS A 72 -14.70 5.40 10.14
CA LYS A 72 -14.75 5.82 11.54
C LYS A 72 -13.84 7.02 11.79
N PRO A 73 -14.12 7.84 12.82
CA PRO A 73 -13.17 8.85 13.24
C PRO A 73 -11.91 8.20 13.82
N LEU A 74 -10.78 8.88 13.65
CA LEU A 74 -9.49 8.48 14.17
C LEU A 74 -8.76 9.71 14.71
N LYS A 75 -8.53 9.73 16.02
CA LYS A 75 -7.59 10.64 16.66
C LYS A 75 -6.27 9.92 16.87
N PHE A 76 -5.17 10.57 16.55
CA PHE A 76 -3.85 10.01 16.72
C PHE A 76 -2.87 11.07 17.20
N SER A 77 -1.88 10.63 17.98
CA SER A 77 -0.85 11.49 18.56
C SER A 77 0.49 10.79 18.52
N GLU A 78 1.57 11.56 18.35
CA GLU A 78 2.95 11.05 18.37
C GLU A 78 3.25 10.02 17.28
N TRP A 79 2.51 10.05 16.18
CA TRP A 79 2.85 9.31 14.97
C TRP A 79 4.06 9.95 14.31
N VAL A 80 4.65 9.29 13.32
CA VAL A 80 5.86 9.79 12.67
C VAL A 80 5.72 9.88 11.17
N ARG A 81 6.36 10.89 10.61
CA ARG A 81 6.65 11.02 9.18
C ARG A 81 8.16 10.99 9.00
N ILE A 82 8.63 10.03 8.21
CA ILE A 82 10.03 9.92 7.81
C ILE A 82 10.18 10.45 6.38
N VAL A 83 11.09 11.41 6.18
CA VAL A 83 11.40 11.97 4.86
C VAL A 83 12.92 12.09 4.66
N PRO A 84 13.43 12.06 3.42
CA PRO A 84 14.81 12.46 3.13
C PRO A 84 15.09 13.87 3.66
N THR A 85 16.29 14.12 4.22
CA THR A 85 16.63 15.42 4.83
C THR A 85 16.47 16.61 3.88
N ARG A 86 16.64 16.43 2.57
CA ARG A 86 16.38 17.51 1.59
C ARG A 86 14.93 18.00 1.57
N PHE A 87 13.99 17.21 2.07
CA PHE A 87 12.56 17.55 2.17
C PHE A 87 12.15 17.89 3.61
N ALA A 88 13.12 18.06 4.53
CA ALA A 88 12.86 18.37 5.92
C ALA A 88 12.18 19.73 6.14
N SER A 89 12.28 20.66 5.18
CA SER A 89 11.59 21.96 5.25
C SER A 89 10.09 21.88 4.98
N ASP A 90 9.59 20.78 4.41
CA ASP A 90 8.17 20.59 4.11
C ASP A 90 7.75 19.11 4.26
N PRO A 91 7.78 18.57 5.49
CA PRO A 91 7.60 17.13 5.72
C PRO A 91 6.15 16.65 5.49
N LEU A 92 5.19 17.57 5.53
CA LEU A 92 3.78 17.30 5.23
C LEU A 92 3.46 17.38 3.73
N SER A 93 4.44 17.71 2.87
CA SER A 93 4.26 17.73 1.42
C SER A 93 3.83 16.36 0.88
N THR A 94 2.75 16.36 0.09
CA THR A 94 2.24 15.21 -0.66
C THR A 94 2.89 15.05 -2.04
N VAL A 95 3.62 16.05 -2.52
CA VAL A 95 4.19 16.11 -3.89
C VAL A 95 5.04 14.87 -4.23
N GLY A 96 5.70 14.27 -3.24
CA GLY A 96 6.49 13.05 -3.45
C GLY A 96 5.64 11.82 -3.79
N SER A 97 4.38 11.79 -3.35
CA SER A 97 3.47 10.64 -3.50
C SER A 97 2.95 10.46 -4.92
N VAL A 98 2.94 11.52 -5.74
CA VAL A 98 2.53 11.47 -7.14
C VAL A 98 3.72 11.30 -8.10
N LYS A 99 4.96 11.27 -7.58
CA LYS A 99 6.16 11.01 -8.39
C LYS A 99 6.30 9.52 -8.71
N GLY A 100 6.76 9.22 -9.93
CA GLY A 100 6.86 7.84 -10.42
C GLY A 100 5.50 7.15 -10.40
N VAL A 101 5.43 5.88 -10.00
CA VAL A 101 4.17 5.11 -9.97
C VAL A 101 3.26 5.41 -8.77
N GLY A 102 3.75 6.21 -7.82
CA GLY A 102 3.05 6.54 -6.58
C GLY A 102 3.29 5.59 -5.40
N GLY A 103 2.40 5.69 -4.41
CA GLY A 103 2.42 4.90 -3.18
C GLY A 103 1.47 3.71 -3.20
N ARG A 104 1.33 3.04 -2.04
CA ARG A 104 0.50 1.82 -1.90
C ARG A 104 -0.96 2.08 -2.24
N PHE A 105 -1.49 3.21 -1.81
CA PHE A 105 -2.90 3.58 -1.91
C PHE A 105 -3.12 4.83 -2.74
N ASN A 106 -2.17 5.21 -3.61
CA ASN A 106 -2.39 6.31 -4.54
C ASN A 106 -1.70 6.10 -5.89
N PHE A 107 -2.29 6.68 -6.93
CA PHE A 107 -1.68 6.73 -8.25
C PHE A 107 -0.64 7.86 -8.28
N GLY A 108 0.54 7.52 -8.79
CA GLY A 108 1.45 8.52 -9.37
C GLY A 108 1.26 8.60 -10.88
N LYS A 109 2.28 9.10 -11.55
CA LYS A 109 2.41 9.12 -13.02
C LYS A 109 2.73 7.74 -13.60
N ILE A 110 1.78 6.80 -13.46
CA ILE A 110 1.88 5.45 -14.04
C ILE A 110 1.65 5.52 -15.56
N ASP A 111 0.50 6.08 -15.95
CA ASP A 111 0.13 6.40 -17.33
C ASP A 111 -0.83 7.59 -17.26
N ASP A 112 -0.32 8.80 -17.48
CA ASP A 112 -1.07 10.07 -17.32
C ASP A 112 -2.28 10.16 -18.28
N ALA A 113 -2.32 9.34 -19.33
CA ALA A 113 -3.47 9.28 -20.24
C ALA A 113 -4.63 8.44 -19.70
N GLN A 114 -4.37 7.51 -18.78
CA GLN A 114 -5.36 6.56 -18.27
C GLN A 114 -5.68 6.74 -16.79
N PHE A 115 -4.71 7.16 -15.98
CA PHE A 115 -4.85 7.23 -14.53
C PHE A 115 -4.47 8.62 -14.04
N THR A 116 -5.42 9.31 -13.42
CA THR A 116 -5.18 10.62 -12.80
C THR A 116 -4.43 10.43 -11.48
N PRO A 117 -3.21 10.98 -11.32
CA PRO A 117 -2.50 10.96 -10.05
C PRO A 117 -3.28 11.71 -8.98
N PHE A 118 -3.15 11.27 -7.73
CA PHE A 118 -3.75 11.95 -6.58
C PHE A 118 -2.85 11.88 -5.36
N ASP A 119 -2.96 12.90 -4.52
CA ASP A 119 -2.04 13.14 -3.42
C ASP A 119 -2.31 12.22 -2.23
N CYS A 120 -1.23 11.74 -1.61
CA CYS A 120 -1.32 10.92 -0.42
C CYS A 120 -0.15 11.16 0.53
N LEU A 121 -0.46 11.41 1.80
CA LEU A 121 0.53 11.54 2.86
C LEU A 121 0.59 10.23 3.67
N TYR A 122 1.78 9.66 3.83
CA TYR A 122 1.97 8.39 4.56
C TYR A 122 2.65 8.64 5.90
N ILE A 123 2.03 8.23 6.99
CA ILE A 123 2.63 8.29 8.34
C ILE A 123 2.60 6.91 9.01
N ALA A 124 3.42 6.73 10.03
CA ALA A 124 3.53 5.48 10.78
C ALA A 124 3.29 5.71 12.26
N SER A 125 2.84 4.67 12.97
CA SER A 125 2.52 4.72 14.40
C SER A 125 3.71 5.04 15.29
N ASP A 126 4.91 4.72 14.85
CA ASP A 126 6.14 4.88 15.63
C ASP A 126 7.37 4.95 14.72
N ARG A 127 8.49 5.42 15.30
CA ARG A 127 9.76 5.60 14.59
C ARG A 127 10.28 4.33 13.93
N ASN A 128 10.15 3.17 14.58
CA ASN A 128 10.67 1.92 14.05
C ASN A 128 9.87 1.51 12.80
N THR A 129 8.53 1.55 12.90
CA THR A 129 7.64 1.30 11.77
C THR A 129 7.90 2.28 10.61
N GLY A 130 8.04 3.57 10.91
CA GLY A 130 8.34 4.58 9.90
C GLY A 130 9.68 4.35 9.19
N LEU A 131 10.72 3.99 9.92
CA LEU A 131 12.02 3.65 9.34
C LEU A 131 11.93 2.36 8.52
N SER A 132 11.23 1.32 8.99
CA SER A 132 11.08 0.08 8.23
C SER A 132 10.39 0.29 6.88
N GLU A 133 9.36 1.13 6.84
CA GLU A 133 8.67 1.49 5.60
C GLU A 133 9.56 2.35 4.68
N TYR A 134 10.31 3.31 5.25
CA TYR A 134 11.24 4.14 4.49
C TYR A 134 12.37 3.32 3.85
N LEU A 135 12.95 2.38 4.59
CA LEU A 135 14.05 1.51 4.13
C LEU A 135 13.56 0.28 3.34
N GLN A 136 12.24 0.04 3.31
CA GLN A 136 11.61 -1.15 2.72
C GLN A 136 12.08 -2.48 3.33
N ARG A 137 12.56 -2.46 4.58
CA ARG A 137 13.10 -3.61 5.34
C ARG A 137 13.16 -3.28 6.83
N ASP A 138 13.23 -4.28 7.71
CA ASP A 138 13.44 -4.02 9.14
C ASP A 138 14.83 -3.40 9.35
N PRO A 139 14.96 -2.24 10.03
CA PRO A 139 16.26 -1.59 10.24
C PRO A 139 17.25 -2.45 11.04
N ASN A 140 16.76 -3.40 11.84
CA ASN A 140 17.58 -4.30 12.65
C ASN A 140 17.89 -5.62 11.93
N GLU A 141 17.38 -5.83 10.72
CA GLU A 141 17.70 -7.01 9.92
C GLU A 141 19.20 -7.02 9.60
N VAL A 142 19.90 -8.08 10.00
CA VAL A 142 21.35 -8.21 9.79
C VAL A 142 21.62 -9.06 8.55
N GLU A 143 22.33 -8.48 7.58
CA GLU A 143 22.88 -9.22 6.46
C GLU A 143 24.41 -9.18 6.53
N LYS A 144 25.04 -10.36 6.64
CA LYS A 144 26.52 -10.51 6.72
C LYS A 144 27.19 -9.69 7.84
N GLY A 145 26.50 -9.48 8.95
CA GLY A 145 27.04 -8.77 10.13
C GLY A 145 26.85 -7.27 10.11
N ILE A 146 26.15 -6.72 9.10
CA ILE A 146 25.78 -5.31 9.02
C ILE A 146 24.25 -5.23 9.04
N THR A 147 23.69 -4.39 9.91
CA THR A 147 22.24 -4.15 9.97
C THR A 147 21.78 -3.38 8.73
N ALA A 148 20.50 -3.50 8.38
CA ALA A 148 19.87 -2.70 7.35
C ALA A 148 20.02 -1.19 7.58
N GLY A 149 20.05 -0.76 8.85
CA GLY A 149 20.36 0.62 9.24
C GLY A 149 21.81 1.03 8.94
N GLU A 150 22.77 0.14 9.21
CA GLU A 150 24.20 0.38 8.94
C GLU A 150 24.56 0.25 7.45
N LEU A 151 23.93 -0.68 6.73
CA LEU A 151 24.04 -0.85 5.27
C LEU A 151 23.44 0.35 4.53
N ASN A 152 22.45 1.00 5.14
CA ASN A 152 21.91 2.27 4.67
C ASN A 152 22.87 3.43 4.99
N LEU A 153 24.04 3.39 4.36
CA LEU A 153 24.73 4.60 3.90
C LEU A 153 23.83 5.28 2.86
N LEU A 154 22.68 5.79 3.31
CA LEU A 154 21.74 6.50 2.47
C LEU A 154 22.51 7.69 1.89
N PRO A 155 22.30 8.01 0.60
CA PRO A 155 22.83 9.25 0.03
C PRO A 155 22.42 10.47 0.86
N GLU A 156 21.28 10.38 1.56
CA GLU A 156 20.74 11.39 2.45
C GLU A 156 20.18 10.75 3.72
N ASN A 157 20.61 11.24 4.88
CA ASN A 157 20.03 10.82 6.16
C ASN A 157 18.52 11.11 6.19
N PRO A 158 17.70 10.25 6.81
CA PRO A 158 16.29 10.52 6.99
C PRO A 158 16.06 11.49 8.15
N SER A 159 15.13 12.42 7.98
CA SER A 159 14.58 13.25 9.04
C SER A 159 13.27 12.64 9.53
N CYS A 160 13.04 12.68 10.85
CA CYS A 160 11.87 12.13 11.51
C CYS A 160 11.09 13.25 12.19
N PHE A 161 9.80 13.34 11.89
CA PHE A 161 8.92 14.37 12.44
C PHE A 161 7.77 13.71 13.19
N GLY A 162 7.47 14.22 14.40
CA GLY A 162 6.28 13.86 15.14
C GLY A 162 5.04 14.49 14.49
N VAL A 163 3.96 13.71 14.40
CA VAL A 163 2.72 14.05 13.71
C VAL A 163 1.54 13.66 14.59
N SER A 164 0.61 14.60 14.76
CA SER A 164 -0.67 14.39 15.44
C SER A 164 -1.80 14.84 14.55
N GLY A 165 -3.01 14.35 14.82
CA GLY A 165 -4.15 14.75 14.01
C GLY A 165 -5.46 14.15 14.47
N ASN A 166 -6.49 14.59 13.77
CA ASN A 166 -7.85 14.13 13.95
C ASN A 166 -8.48 13.98 12.57
N LEU A 167 -9.09 12.84 12.31
CA LEU A 167 -9.79 12.52 11.06
C LEU A 167 -11.19 12.04 11.39
N GLN A 168 -12.17 12.39 10.58
CA GLN A 168 -13.57 11.98 10.72
C GLN A 168 -13.87 10.70 9.95
N HIS A 169 -13.20 10.49 8.81
CA HIS A 169 -13.54 9.47 7.83
C HIS A 169 -12.36 8.57 7.47
N VAL A 170 -12.08 7.59 8.32
CA VAL A 170 -10.99 6.61 8.11
C VAL A 170 -11.53 5.21 7.89
N VAL A 171 -11.08 4.54 6.82
CA VAL A 171 -11.27 3.10 6.64
C VAL A 171 -10.15 2.35 7.37
N ASP A 172 -10.53 1.40 8.22
CA ASP A 172 -9.58 0.63 9.03
C ASP A 172 -9.41 -0.80 8.51
N LEU A 173 -8.23 -1.06 7.94
CA LEU A 173 -7.80 -2.36 7.42
C LEU A 173 -7.11 -3.23 8.47
N THR A 174 -6.92 -2.76 9.70
CA THR A 174 -6.43 -3.62 10.80
C THR A 174 -7.48 -4.64 11.23
N ASN A 175 -8.75 -4.39 10.89
CA ASN A 175 -9.85 -5.32 11.00
C ASN A 175 -10.41 -5.65 9.61
N GLU A 176 -9.99 -6.78 9.05
CA GLU A 176 -10.39 -7.25 7.71
C GLU A 176 -11.92 -7.32 7.50
N LYS A 177 -12.71 -7.50 8.57
CA LYS A 177 -14.18 -7.57 8.47
C LYS A 177 -14.80 -6.28 7.95
N ASN A 178 -14.11 -5.14 8.08
CA ASN A 178 -14.54 -3.87 7.52
C ASN A 178 -14.62 -3.92 5.98
N LEU A 179 -13.91 -4.85 5.33
CA LEU A 179 -13.97 -5.03 3.88
C LEU A 179 -15.07 -6.00 3.41
N SER A 180 -15.88 -6.56 4.32
CA SER A 180 -16.90 -7.55 3.96
C SER A 180 -17.92 -7.03 2.94
N GLY A 181 -18.41 -5.80 3.10
CA GLY A 181 -19.32 -5.15 2.15
C GLY A 181 -18.69 -4.99 0.78
N PHE A 182 -17.46 -4.47 0.74
CA PHE A 182 -16.68 -4.31 -0.50
C PHE A 182 -16.42 -5.66 -1.19
N LEU A 183 -15.97 -6.67 -0.44
CA LEU A 183 -15.72 -8.02 -0.95
C LEU A 183 -16.99 -8.64 -1.57
N ASN A 184 -18.14 -8.45 -0.92
CA ASN A 184 -19.41 -9.00 -1.41
C ASN A 184 -19.82 -8.46 -2.78
N LEU A 185 -19.32 -7.29 -3.16
CA LEU A 185 -19.52 -6.70 -4.47
C LEU A 185 -18.51 -7.26 -5.48
N ILE A 186 -17.20 -7.16 -5.18
CA ILE A 186 -16.15 -7.53 -6.15
C ILE A 186 -16.06 -9.04 -6.41
N LYS A 187 -16.49 -9.89 -5.46
CA LYS A 187 -16.47 -11.36 -5.64
C LYS A 187 -17.39 -11.85 -6.76
N LYS A 188 -18.28 -10.97 -7.26
CA LYS A 188 -19.21 -11.24 -8.36
C LYS A 188 -18.61 -10.94 -9.74
N PHE A 189 -17.41 -10.37 -9.79
CA PHE A 189 -16.74 -10.09 -11.06
C PHE A 189 -16.47 -11.38 -11.82
N LYS A 190 -16.36 -11.24 -13.14
CA LYS A 190 -16.08 -12.33 -14.06
C LYS A 190 -14.83 -12.00 -14.85
N ILE A 191 -14.04 -13.01 -15.15
CA ILE A 191 -12.89 -12.93 -16.04
C ILE A 191 -13.28 -13.71 -17.29
N SER A 192 -13.07 -13.12 -18.46
CA SER A 192 -13.45 -13.77 -19.72
C SER A 192 -12.60 -15.02 -20.02
N ASP A 193 -13.17 -15.93 -20.82
CA ASP A 193 -12.42 -17.09 -21.32
C ASP A 193 -11.22 -16.68 -22.18
N ALA A 194 -11.29 -15.52 -22.85
CA ALA A 194 -10.19 -14.97 -23.62
C ALA A 194 -8.98 -14.64 -22.73
N VAL A 195 -9.20 -14.00 -21.58
CA VAL A 195 -8.12 -13.70 -20.61
C VAL A 195 -7.59 -14.99 -19.97
N MET A 196 -8.46 -15.97 -19.71
CA MET A 196 -8.02 -17.30 -19.23
C MET A 196 -7.13 -18.01 -20.25
N GLN A 197 -7.50 -17.95 -21.54
CA GLN A 197 -6.72 -18.50 -22.63
C GLN A 197 -5.36 -17.80 -22.76
N MET A 198 -5.30 -16.47 -22.66
CA MET A 198 -4.03 -15.73 -22.65
C MET A 198 -3.11 -16.20 -21.51
N ALA A 199 -3.64 -16.47 -20.32
CA ALA A 199 -2.85 -17.00 -19.21
C ALA A 199 -2.29 -18.40 -19.50
N ASP A 200 -3.09 -19.27 -20.13
CA ASP A 200 -2.66 -20.61 -20.53
C ASP A 200 -1.56 -20.56 -21.60
N GLU A 201 -1.70 -19.69 -22.60
CA GLU A 201 -0.70 -19.45 -23.66
C GLU A 201 0.64 -18.96 -23.08
N LEU A 202 0.56 -18.10 -22.06
CA LEU A 202 1.72 -17.60 -21.31
C LEU A 202 2.28 -18.62 -20.29
N LYS A 203 1.60 -19.76 -20.08
CA LYS A 203 1.93 -20.78 -19.07
C LYS A 203 2.04 -20.20 -17.65
N ILE A 204 1.25 -19.18 -17.34
CA ILE A 204 1.16 -18.58 -16.02
C ILE A 204 -0.09 -19.08 -15.30
N PRO A 205 -0.16 -18.99 -13.96
CA PRO A 205 -1.37 -19.33 -13.23
C PRO A 205 -2.57 -18.52 -13.72
N ARG A 206 -3.67 -19.20 -14.03
CA ARG A 206 -4.93 -18.53 -14.41
C ARG A 206 -5.34 -17.53 -13.33
N PRO A 207 -5.74 -16.30 -13.71
CA PRO A 207 -6.18 -15.30 -12.76
C PRO A 207 -7.46 -15.76 -12.05
N LYS A 208 -7.61 -15.36 -10.80
CA LYS A 208 -8.79 -15.68 -9.98
C LYS A 208 -9.39 -14.40 -9.43
N VAL A 209 -10.72 -14.38 -9.37
CA VAL A 209 -11.46 -13.32 -8.68
C VAL A 209 -11.26 -13.49 -7.18
N ILE A 210 -11.06 -12.37 -6.48
CA ILE A 210 -10.91 -12.34 -5.03
C ILE A 210 -12.27 -12.67 -4.40
N THR A 211 -12.33 -13.75 -3.62
CA THR A 211 -13.59 -14.24 -3.02
C THR A 211 -13.55 -14.27 -1.49
N THR A 212 -12.38 -14.13 -0.88
CA THR A 212 -12.18 -14.17 0.57
C THR A 212 -11.57 -12.86 1.09
N LEU A 213 -11.76 -12.59 2.39
CA LEU A 213 -11.15 -11.43 3.04
C LEU A 213 -9.63 -11.57 3.13
N GLU A 214 -9.15 -12.80 3.38
CA GLU A 214 -7.72 -13.11 3.42
C GLU A 214 -7.03 -12.79 2.09
N ASP A 215 -7.62 -13.22 0.96
CA ASP A 215 -7.08 -12.91 -0.37
C ASP A 215 -7.10 -11.39 -0.64
N LEU A 216 -8.18 -10.71 -0.26
CA LEU A 216 -8.29 -9.26 -0.44
C LEU A 216 -7.21 -8.54 0.36
N MET A 217 -7.05 -8.88 1.65
CA MET A 217 -6.02 -8.31 2.50
C MET A 217 -4.62 -8.60 1.97
N GLY A 218 -4.36 -9.83 1.50
CA GLY A 218 -3.10 -10.20 0.87
C GLY A 218 -2.77 -9.36 -0.37
N GLN A 219 -3.78 -9.02 -1.17
CA GLN A 219 -3.63 -8.16 -2.36
C GLN A 219 -3.42 -6.68 -2.00
N LEU A 220 -4.14 -6.15 -1.00
CA LEU A 220 -3.98 -4.76 -0.55
C LEU A 220 -2.62 -4.52 0.14
N LEU A 221 -2.13 -5.54 0.83
CA LEU A 221 -0.90 -5.50 1.63
C LEU A 221 0.27 -6.25 0.99
N ASP A 222 0.26 -6.44 -0.33
CA ASP A 222 1.39 -7.06 -1.02
C ASP A 222 2.67 -6.21 -0.85
N PRO A 223 3.77 -6.74 -0.28
CA PRO A 223 5.04 -6.01 -0.18
C PRO A 223 5.59 -5.56 -1.53
N ASN A 224 5.21 -6.22 -2.62
CA ASN A 224 5.69 -5.97 -3.99
C ASN A 224 4.65 -5.26 -4.87
N PHE A 225 3.69 -4.53 -4.29
CA PHE A 225 2.59 -3.88 -5.02
C PHE A 225 3.04 -3.02 -6.22
N LYS A 226 4.24 -2.42 -6.18
CA LYS A 226 4.78 -1.56 -7.26
C LYS A 226 5.22 -2.34 -8.51
N TYR A 227 5.33 -3.66 -8.45
CA TYR A 227 5.90 -4.45 -9.55
C TYR A 227 5.16 -4.19 -10.86
N PHE A 228 3.84 -4.40 -10.89
CA PHE A 228 3.07 -4.21 -12.11
C PHE A 228 3.01 -2.74 -12.54
N SER A 229 2.92 -1.80 -11.60
CA SER A 229 2.90 -0.37 -11.91
C SER A 229 4.21 0.08 -12.56
N ASN A 230 5.36 -0.43 -12.10
CA ASN A 230 6.68 -0.07 -12.64
C ASN A 230 6.96 -0.72 -13.99
N PHE A 231 6.57 -1.98 -14.19
CA PHE A 231 6.99 -2.75 -15.36
C PHE A 231 5.95 -2.78 -16.48
N LEU A 232 4.65 -2.70 -16.14
CA LEU A 232 3.55 -2.87 -17.09
C LEU A 232 2.64 -1.64 -17.17
N ASN A 233 2.95 -0.57 -16.44
CA ASN A 233 2.14 0.64 -16.35
C ASN A 233 0.67 0.37 -15.97
N VAL A 234 0.44 -0.63 -15.11
CA VAL A 234 -0.90 -0.99 -14.62
C VAL A 234 -0.93 -0.82 -13.09
N PRO A 235 -1.90 -0.08 -12.53
CA PRO A 235 -2.00 0.11 -11.09
C PRO A 235 -2.20 -1.20 -10.34
N SER A 236 -1.69 -1.25 -9.12
CA SER A 236 -1.93 -2.38 -8.23
C SER A 236 -3.37 -2.37 -7.70
N ASN A 237 -3.83 -3.51 -7.18
CA ASN A 237 -5.13 -3.61 -6.51
C ASN A 237 -5.24 -2.65 -5.30
N SER A 238 -4.14 -2.42 -4.58
CA SER A 238 -4.10 -1.46 -3.46
C SER A 238 -4.24 -0.02 -3.94
N GLN A 239 -3.68 0.33 -5.10
CA GLN A 239 -3.80 1.67 -5.66
C GLN A 239 -5.23 1.91 -6.17
N TRP A 240 -5.84 0.94 -6.84
CA TRP A 240 -7.25 0.98 -7.21
C TRP A 240 -8.17 1.13 -5.99
N PHE A 241 -7.90 0.38 -4.92
CA PHE A 241 -8.63 0.53 -3.66
C PHE A 241 -8.48 1.94 -3.08
N GLY A 242 -7.26 2.49 -3.12
CA GLY A 242 -6.98 3.87 -2.74
C GLY A 242 -7.78 4.89 -3.53
N GLN A 243 -7.89 4.74 -4.86
CA GLN A 243 -8.69 5.62 -5.71
C GLN A 243 -10.18 5.58 -5.35
N ILE A 244 -10.71 4.38 -5.04
CA ILE A 244 -12.12 4.24 -4.64
C ILE A 244 -12.34 4.92 -3.28
N CYS A 245 -11.43 4.75 -2.31
CA CYS A 245 -11.49 5.47 -1.05
C CYS A 245 -11.44 6.98 -1.25
N HIS A 246 -10.45 7.46 -2.02
CA HIS A 246 -10.26 8.87 -2.33
C HIS A 246 -11.52 9.48 -2.95
N SER A 247 -12.07 8.87 -3.99
CA SER A 247 -13.29 9.36 -4.65
C SER A 247 -14.56 9.25 -3.79
N ALA A 248 -14.57 8.41 -2.76
CA ALA A 248 -15.66 8.32 -1.79
C ALA A 248 -15.61 9.40 -0.69
N GLY A 249 -14.64 10.33 -0.73
CA GLY A 249 -14.44 11.32 0.33
C GLY A 249 -13.87 10.74 1.63
N ILE A 250 -13.26 9.54 1.58
CA ILE A 250 -12.55 8.98 2.73
C ILE A 250 -11.23 9.74 2.90
N GLU A 251 -10.93 10.16 4.12
CA GLU A 251 -9.77 11.00 4.45
C GLU A 251 -8.50 10.18 4.70
N GLY A 252 -8.65 8.90 5.03
CA GLY A 252 -7.51 8.03 5.19
C GLY A 252 -7.81 6.54 5.29
N ILE A 253 -6.75 5.76 5.17
CA ILE A 253 -6.74 4.31 5.28
C ILE A 253 -5.74 3.94 6.36
N LEU A 254 -6.23 3.40 7.48
CA LEU A 254 -5.41 2.83 8.54
C LEU A 254 -5.10 1.37 8.18
N TYR A 255 -3.83 0.97 8.17
CA TYR A 255 -3.43 -0.37 7.76
C TYR A 255 -2.22 -0.88 8.54
N PRO A 256 -2.07 -2.21 8.72
CA PRO A 256 -0.87 -2.76 9.33
C PRO A 256 0.34 -2.59 8.39
N SER A 257 1.50 -2.27 8.96
CA SER A 257 2.74 -2.25 8.19
C SER A 257 3.05 -3.63 7.62
N VAL A 258 3.61 -3.66 6.41
CA VAL A 258 4.10 -4.90 5.79
C VAL A 258 5.59 -5.15 6.07
N ARG A 259 6.24 -4.18 6.72
CA ARG A 259 7.68 -4.16 7.03
C ARG A 259 7.97 -4.19 8.53
N ALA A 260 6.97 -3.94 9.38
CA ALA A 260 7.07 -3.93 10.83
C ALA A 260 5.75 -4.40 11.48
N ILE A 261 5.73 -4.48 12.82
CA ILE A 261 4.55 -4.87 13.61
C ILE A 261 3.55 -3.70 13.74
N GLY A 262 4.01 -2.45 13.61
CA GLY A 262 3.17 -1.27 13.82
C GLY A 262 2.18 -0.99 12.69
N GLN A 263 1.56 0.17 12.78
CA GLN A 263 0.50 0.62 11.87
C GLN A 263 0.98 1.78 11.01
N CYS A 264 0.36 1.92 9.86
CA CYS A 264 0.57 3.00 8.93
C CYS A 264 -0.78 3.64 8.59
N LEU A 265 -0.75 4.91 8.20
CA LEU A 265 -1.91 5.67 7.79
C LEU A 265 -1.58 6.36 6.48
N ALA A 266 -2.37 6.04 5.45
CA ALA A 266 -2.38 6.77 4.19
C ALA A 266 -3.48 7.82 4.30
N LEU A 267 -3.12 9.09 4.12
CA LEU A 267 -3.98 10.25 4.29
C LEU A 267 -4.23 10.87 2.94
N PHE A 268 -5.44 11.35 2.70
CA PHE A 268 -5.86 12.05 1.49
C PHE A 268 -6.22 13.49 1.87
N PRO A 269 -5.26 14.43 1.92
CA PRO A 269 -5.52 15.79 2.39
C PRO A 269 -6.58 16.54 1.58
N ASP A 270 -6.74 16.20 0.30
CA ASP A 270 -7.78 16.76 -0.58
C ASP A 270 -9.20 16.48 -0.06
N ASN A 271 -9.37 15.42 0.74
CA ASN A 271 -10.65 15.03 1.33
C ASN A 271 -10.88 15.64 2.72
N PHE A 272 -10.00 16.53 3.20
CA PHE A 272 -10.23 17.24 4.46
C PHE A 272 -11.22 18.41 4.30
N LEU A 273 -11.68 18.69 3.09
CA LEU A 273 -12.65 19.75 2.80
C LEU A 273 -13.95 19.50 3.58
N ASP A 274 -14.52 20.58 4.12
CA ASP A 274 -15.79 20.60 4.83
C ASP A 274 -15.88 19.72 6.10
N CYS A 275 -14.74 19.39 6.71
CA CYS A 275 -14.69 18.69 8.00
C CYS A 275 -13.59 19.23 8.93
N ASP A 276 -13.71 18.94 10.23
CA ASP A 276 -12.73 19.30 11.27
C ASP A 276 -11.48 18.39 11.25
N SER A 277 -11.14 17.86 10.08
CA SER A 277 -10.01 16.94 9.91
C SER A 277 -8.73 17.72 9.69
N PHE A 278 -7.69 17.33 10.42
CA PHE A 278 -6.38 17.95 10.31
C PHE A 278 -5.24 16.99 10.67
N VAL A 279 -4.05 17.36 10.20
CA VAL A 279 -2.78 16.72 10.51
C VAL A 279 -1.75 17.82 10.77
N GLU A 280 -1.05 17.76 11.90
CA GLU A 280 -0.07 18.77 12.30
C GLU A 280 1.21 18.16 12.85
N LEU A 281 2.29 18.93 12.78
CA LEU A 281 3.59 18.56 13.35
C LEU A 281 3.64 18.93 14.83
N THR A 282 4.08 18.01 15.69
CA THR A 282 4.12 18.26 17.14
C THR A 282 5.32 19.10 17.58
N ASP A 283 6.49 18.89 16.96
CA ASP A 283 7.77 19.52 17.38
C ASP A 283 8.68 19.86 16.19
N ALA A 284 8.13 20.53 15.17
CA ALA A 284 8.89 20.90 13.99
C ALA A 284 9.81 22.12 14.22
N PRO A 285 11.02 22.15 13.62
CA PRO A 285 11.86 23.35 13.57
C PRO A 285 11.15 24.55 12.96
N ALA A 286 11.58 25.77 13.31
CA ALA A 286 11.02 27.02 12.77
C ALA A 286 11.17 27.14 11.24
N SER A 287 12.13 26.44 10.65
CA SER A 287 12.37 26.40 9.20
C SER A 287 11.34 25.60 8.41
N VAL A 288 10.44 24.86 9.08
CA VAL A 288 9.40 24.09 8.40
C VAL A 288 8.28 24.99 7.90
N VAL A 289 8.02 24.91 6.60
CA VAL A 289 7.04 25.73 5.87
C VAL A 289 5.61 25.34 6.23
N THR A 290 5.26 24.06 6.06
CA THR A 290 3.92 23.55 6.32
C THR A 290 3.89 22.81 7.65
N ARG A 291 3.25 23.40 8.66
CA ARG A 291 3.12 22.81 10.00
C ARG A 291 1.80 22.08 10.23
N LYS A 292 0.77 22.41 9.45
CA LYS A 292 -0.58 21.85 9.56
C LYS A 292 -1.22 21.74 8.18
N LEU A 293 -1.87 20.61 7.94
CA LEU A 293 -2.81 20.38 6.84
C LEU A 293 -4.21 20.27 7.43
N GLU A 294 -5.14 21.06 6.91
CA GLU A 294 -6.54 21.07 7.31
C GLU A 294 -7.40 21.47 6.11
N GLY A 295 -8.69 21.11 6.14
CA GLY A 295 -9.64 21.57 5.13
C GLY A 295 -9.76 23.09 5.15
N ARG A 296 -9.61 23.72 3.99
CA ARG A 296 -9.99 25.14 3.83
C ARG A 296 -11.41 25.18 3.31
N THR A 297 -12.33 25.77 4.07
CA THR A 297 -13.64 26.14 3.57
C THR A 297 -13.45 27.08 2.39
N ILE A 298 -13.86 26.69 1.20
CA ILE A 298 -13.90 27.61 0.06
C ILE A 298 -15.08 28.54 0.36
N GLU A 299 -14.82 29.75 0.85
CA GLU A 299 -15.88 30.76 0.88
C GLU A 299 -16.38 30.97 -0.56
N PRO A 300 -17.71 30.92 -0.79
CA PRO A 300 -18.24 31.16 -2.12
C PRO A 300 -17.84 32.57 -2.56
N SER A 301 -17.11 32.67 -3.68
CA SER A 301 -16.75 33.95 -4.28
C SER A 301 -18.01 34.82 -4.43
N PRO A 302 -18.00 36.07 -3.96
CA PRO A 302 -19.12 36.97 -4.21
C PRO A 302 -19.27 37.16 -5.72
N ILE A 303 -20.48 36.85 -6.21
CA ILE A 303 -20.94 37.10 -7.59
C ILE A 303 -21.01 38.60 -7.84
#